data_AF-A0A2V7RY50-F1
#
_entry.id   AF-A0A2V7RY50-F1
#
_cell.length_a   1.000
_cell.length_b   1.000
_cell.length_c   1.000
_cell.angle_alpha   90.00
_cell.angle_beta   90.00
_cell.angle_gamma   90.00
#
_symmetry.space_group_name_H-M   'P 1'
#
loop_
_entity.id
_entity.type
_entity.pdbx_description
1 polymer ?
#
loop_
_entity_poly.entity_id
_entity_poly.type
_entity_poly.pdbx_seq_one_letter_code
_entity_poly.pdbx_strand_id
1 'polypeptide(L)'
;MDGARTVSEPAVPVDRSDKERPARARRSMSRVARIGGRILAGLALLVLLYLLLAPTGRYLVRAAWEEGRILARRRPIADIVQDSMTPAATRSKLQVVLAARSFAADSIGLRARESFTTFSRLQHDTLVLVLSAAYRDRLEAFTWWFPIVGRVPYKGFFDFGAARTAARKLDRDGYDVYLRPSPAFSTLGWFNDPLVSTSLNADSLDLANTVIHELTHNTFFASGQAMFNESFANFVGGRGSAWFFRSRGQPNAADEADARWGDDKLMARFWERLYH
;
A
#
# COMPACT_ATOMS: atom_id res chain seq x y z
N MET A 1 29.22 22.23 98.58
CA MET A 1 28.02 21.48 99.00
C MET A 1 27.09 21.38 97.80
N ASP A 2 26.68 20.15 97.53
CA ASP A 2 25.56 19.70 96.68
C ASP A 2 25.55 19.97 95.17
N GLY A 3 25.96 18.93 94.43
CA GLY A 3 24.97 18.06 93.77
C GLY A 3 24.42 18.52 92.43
N ALA A 4 25.23 18.44 91.36
CA ALA A 4 24.73 18.53 90.00
C ALA A 4 24.60 17.12 89.39
N ARG A 5 23.35 16.75 89.10
CA ARG A 5 22.89 15.47 88.55
C ARG A 5 23.54 15.14 87.20
N THR A 6 24.03 13.91 87.08
CA THR A 6 24.36 13.26 85.80
C THR A 6 23.07 12.92 85.06
N VAL A 7 22.87 13.52 83.88
CA VAL A 7 21.79 13.16 82.95
C VAL A 7 22.32 12.07 82.03
N SER A 8 21.69 10.90 82.09
CA SER A 8 21.94 9.76 81.22
C SER A 8 21.49 10.04 79.79
N GLU A 9 22.43 9.94 78.85
CA GLU A 9 22.22 10.00 77.41
C GLU A 9 21.48 8.72 76.94
N PRO A 10 20.34 8.83 76.23
CA PRO A 10 19.64 7.63 75.74
C PRO A 10 20.35 7.09 74.50
N ALA A 11 20.58 5.78 74.50
CA ALA A 11 21.13 5.04 73.37
C ALA A 11 20.27 5.24 72.11
N VAL A 12 20.90 5.74 71.04
CA VAL A 12 20.31 5.81 69.70
C VAL A 12 20.03 4.38 69.21
N PRO A 13 18.78 4.01 68.88
CA PRO A 13 18.52 2.71 68.31
C PRO A 13 19.03 2.69 66.87
N VAL A 14 19.96 1.78 66.57
CA VAL A 14 20.35 1.46 65.20
C VAL A 14 19.12 0.86 64.51
N ASP A 15 18.48 1.65 63.66
CA ASP A 15 17.39 1.21 62.81
C ASP A 15 17.87 0.11 61.87
N ARG A 16 17.46 -1.13 62.16
CA ARG A 16 17.68 -2.32 61.31
C ARG A 16 16.51 -2.56 60.34
N SER A 17 15.77 -1.54 59.92
CA SER A 17 14.63 -1.73 59.00
C SER A 17 14.99 -1.80 57.51
N ASP A 18 16.25 -1.58 57.11
CA ASP A 18 16.58 -1.34 55.70
C ASP A 18 16.96 -2.59 54.86
N LYS A 19 16.66 -3.82 55.31
CA LYS A 19 17.01 -5.05 54.56
C LYS A 19 15.85 -5.88 54.00
N GLU A 20 14.59 -5.57 54.30
CA GLU A 20 13.45 -6.40 53.82
C GLU A 20 12.63 -5.80 52.67
N ARG A 21 12.88 -4.55 52.26
CA ARG A 21 12.14 -3.89 51.19
C ARG A 21 12.43 -4.30 49.72
N PRO A 22 13.45 -5.09 49.33
CA PRO A 22 13.66 -5.44 47.91
C PRO A 22 12.97 -6.73 47.43
N ALA A 23 12.57 -7.66 48.32
CA ALA A 23 12.10 -8.99 47.91
C ALA A 23 10.62 -9.04 47.51
N ARG A 24 9.75 -8.28 48.20
CA ARG A 24 8.30 -8.28 47.96
C ARG A 24 7.93 -7.53 46.67
N ALA A 25 8.64 -6.43 46.37
CA ALA A 25 8.51 -5.69 45.12
C ALA A 25 8.98 -6.52 43.89
N ARG A 26 10.13 -7.21 43.99
CA ARG A 26 10.63 -8.15 42.95
C ARG A 26 9.66 -9.31 42.67
N ARG A 27 9.04 -9.88 43.71
CA ARG A 27 8.04 -10.97 43.58
C ARG A 27 6.70 -10.50 43.01
N SER A 28 6.35 -9.23 43.19
CA SER A 28 5.14 -8.61 42.61
C SER A 28 5.33 -8.32 41.11
N MET A 29 6.46 -7.71 40.73
CA MET A 29 6.81 -7.45 39.32
C MET A 29 6.87 -8.74 38.48
N SER A 30 7.37 -9.86 39.04
CA SER A 30 7.42 -11.14 38.31
C SER A 30 6.06 -11.82 38.14
N ARG A 31 5.05 -11.47 38.95
CA ARG A 31 3.66 -11.94 38.77
C ARG A 31 2.93 -11.10 37.72
N VAL A 32 3.08 -9.78 37.76
CA VAL A 32 2.53 -8.87 36.74
C VAL A 32 3.12 -9.18 35.36
N ALA A 33 4.43 -9.40 35.27
CA ALA A 33 5.08 -9.81 34.01
C ALA A 33 4.58 -11.16 33.49
N ARG A 34 4.31 -12.14 34.37
CA ARG A 34 3.75 -13.44 33.97
C ARG A 34 2.29 -13.35 33.52
N ILE A 35 1.48 -12.51 34.17
CA ILE A 35 0.10 -12.25 33.76
C ILE A 35 0.09 -11.52 32.42
N GLY A 36 0.92 -10.49 32.25
CA GLY A 36 1.10 -9.79 30.98
C GLY A 36 1.54 -10.72 29.85
N GLY A 37 2.51 -11.61 30.12
CA GLY A 37 2.94 -12.63 29.15
C GLY A 37 1.83 -13.61 28.74
N ARG A 38 0.98 -14.04 29.69
CA ARG A 38 -0.18 -14.90 29.40
C ARG A 38 -1.26 -14.17 28.59
N ILE A 39 -1.52 -12.90 28.89
CA ILE A 39 -2.46 -12.07 28.12
C ILE A 39 -1.94 -11.90 26.70
N LEU A 40 -0.66 -11.55 26.51
CA LEU A 40 -0.05 -11.43 25.18
C LEU A 40 -0.08 -12.74 24.40
N ALA A 41 0.21 -13.87 25.06
CA ALA A 41 0.11 -15.19 24.43
C ALA A 41 -1.34 -15.55 24.04
N GLY A 42 -2.31 -15.23 24.89
CA GLY A 42 -3.74 -15.41 24.60
C GLY A 42 -4.19 -14.54 23.42
N LEU A 43 -3.78 -13.27 23.38
CA LEU A 43 -4.07 -12.37 22.25
C LEU A 43 -3.42 -12.87 20.96
N ALA A 44 -2.16 -13.31 21.01
CA ALA A 44 -1.47 -13.88 19.85
C ALA A 44 -2.19 -15.14 19.33
N LEU A 45 -2.66 -16.01 20.24
CA LEU A 45 -3.44 -17.20 19.87
C LEU A 45 -4.78 -16.82 19.22
N LEU A 46 -5.48 -15.81 19.74
CA LEU A 46 -6.73 -15.33 19.15
C LEU A 46 -6.51 -14.73 17.75
N VAL A 47 -5.44 -13.95 17.56
CA VAL A 47 -5.06 -13.42 16.24
C VAL A 47 -4.72 -14.57 15.29
N LEU A 48 -3.94 -15.55 15.73
CA LEU A 48 -3.61 -16.73 14.93
C LEU A 48 -4.87 -17.51 14.52
N LEU A 49 -5.79 -17.73 15.47
CA LEU A 49 -7.06 -18.41 15.22
C LEU A 49 -7.93 -17.64 14.21
N TYR A 50 -8.01 -16.31 14.35
CA TYR A 50 -8.69 -15.46 13.38
C TYR A 50 -8.09 -15.59 11.98
N LEU A 51 -6.76 -15.50 11.85
CA LEU A 51 -6.04 -15.63 10.59
C LEU A 51 -6.25 -16.99 9.91
N LEU A 52 -6.38 -18.07 10.70
CA LEU A 52 -6.54 -19.43 10.19
C LEU A 52 -8.00 -19.83 9.93
N LEU A 53 -8.96 -19.32 10.69
CA LEU A 53 -10.36 -19.77 10.62
C LEU A 53 -11.30 -18.78 9.93
N ALA A 54 -11.10 -17.47 10.10
CA ALA A 54 -12.00 -16.48 9.51
C ALA A 54 -11.73 -16.31 8.00
N PRO A 55 -12.77 -16.17 7.15
CA PRO A 55 -12.58 -15.92 5.72
C PRO A 55 -11.71 -14.69 5.43
N THR A 56 -11.91 -13.60 6.18
CA THR A 56 -11.09 -12.38 6.09
C THR A 56 -9.66 -12.63 6.55
N GLY A 57 -9.46 -13.42 7.62
CA GLY A 57 -8.13 -13.80 8.09
C GLY A 57 -7.33 -14.56 7.04
N ARG A 58 -7.92 -15.61 6.46
CA ARG A 58 -7.29 -16.40 5.38
C ARG A 58 -6.98 -15.56 4.15
N TYR A 59 -7.89 -14.64 3.80
CA TYR A 59 -7.69 -13.69 2.73
C TYR A 59 -6.46 -12.80 2.97
N LEU A 60 -6.30 -12.26 4.18
CA LEU A 60 -5.15 -11.43 4.55
C LEU A 60 -3.85 -12.23 4.53
N VAL A 61 -3.84 -13.46 5.05
CA VAL A 61 -2.66 -14.34 4.99
C VAL A 61 -2.26 -14.63 3.54
N ARG A 62 -3.23 -14.93 2.66
CA ARG A 62 -2.96 -15.16 1.24
C ARG A 62 -2.40 -13.92 0.56
N ALA A 63 -3.00 -12.75 0.80
CA ALA A 63 -2.51 -11.48 0.26
C ALA A 63 -1.06 -11.20 0.71
N ALA A 64 -0.77 -11.35 2.01
CA ALA A 64 0.57 -11.17 2.56
C ALA A 64 1.60 -12.16 1.98
N TRP A 65 1.19 -13.41 1.75
CA TRP A 65 2.05 -14.42 1.14
C TRP A 65 2.41 -14.08 -0.32
N GLU A 66 1.42 -13.70 -1.14
CA GLU A 66 1.67 -13.36 -2.54
C GLU A 66 2.48 -12.06 -2.66
N GLU A 67 2.18 -11.06 -1.85
CA GLU A 67 2.97 -9.82 -1.79
C GLU A 67 4.42 -10.11 -1.36
N GLY A 68 4.60 -10.94 -0.33
CA GLY A 68 5.93 -11.38 0.11
C GLY A 68 6.73 -12.07 -1.01
N ARG A 69 6.08 -12.86 -1.87
CA ARG A 69 6.73 -13.48 -3.04
C ARG A 69 7.13 -12.48 -4.10
N ILE A 70 6.29 -11.47 -4.36
CA ILE A 70 6.57 -10.39 -5.32
C ILE A 70 7.77 -9.59 -4.85
N LEU A 71 7.76 -9.19 -3.57
CA LEU A 71 8.85 -8.46 -2.94
C LEU A 71 10.13 -9.29 -2.95
N ALA A 72 10.10 -10.58 -2.60
CA ALA A 72 11.29 -11.42 -2.56
C ALA A 72 11.97 -11.63 -3.93
N ARG A 73 11.21 -11.45 -5.03
CA ARG A 73 11.71 -11.63 -6.41
C ARG A 73 12.13 -10.34 -7.10
N ARG A 74 11.96 -9.20 -6.44
CA ARG A 74 12.25 -7.89 -7.04
C ARG A 74 13.74 -7.77 -7.38
N ARG A 75 14.04 -7.19 -8.54
CA ARG A 75 15.39 -6.84 -8.98
C ARG A 75 15.44 -5.35 -9.30
N PRO A 76 16.58 -4.66 -9.11
CA PRO A 76 16.73 -3.28 -9.55
C PRO A 76 16.48 -3.15 -11.07
N ILE A 77 15.71 -2.15 -11.46
CA ILE A 77 15.40 -1.91 -12.89
C ILE A 77 16.69 -1.57 -13.65
N ALA A 78 17.60 -0.81 -13.03
CA ALA A 78 18.90 -0.48 -13.61
C ALA A 78 19.68 -1.73 -14.04
N ASP A 79 19.73 -2.75 -13.19
CA ASP A 79 20.43 -4.01 -13.48
C ASP A 79 19.75 -4.78 -14.63
N ILE A 80 18.42 -4.84 -14.63
CA ILE A 80 17.66 -5.53 -15.68
C ILE A 80 17.84 -4.87 -17.04
N VAL A 81 17.94 -3.53 -17.06
CA VAL A 81 18.14 -2.76 -18.29
C VAL A 81 19.52 -3.04 -18.90
N GLN A 82 20.55 -3.28 -18.07
CA GLN A 82 21.90 -3.60 -18.51
C GLN A 82 22.09 -5.08 -18.88
N ASP A 83 21.20 -5.95 -18.42
CA ASP A 83 21.23 -7.39 -18.70
C ASP A 83 20.88 -7.68 -20.18
N SER A 84 21.86 -8.19 -20.94
CA SER A 84 21.74 -8.51 -22.35
C SER A 84 20.75 -9.66 -22.63
N MET A 85 20.50 -10.52 -21.63
CA MET A 85 19.54 -11.63 -21.71
C MET A 85 18.09 -11.19 -21.52
N THR A 86 17.85 -9.97 -21.02
CA THR A 86 16.50 -9.40 -20.93
C THR A 86 15.90 -9.19 -22.33
N PRO A 87 14.65 -9.61 -22.60
CA PRO A 87 14.00 -9.33 -23.86
C PRO A 87 14.00 -7.83 -24.20
N ALA A 88 14.31 -7.48 -25.46
CA ALA A 88 14.48 -6.10 -25.88
C ALA A 88 13.25 -5.21 -25.60
N ALA A 89 12.04 -5.75 -25.80
CA ALA A 89 10.80 -5.05 -25.50
C ALA A 89 10.66 -4.70 -24.00
N THR A 90 10.97 -5.66 -23.12
CA THR A 90 10.99 -5.43 -21.66
C THR A 90 12.03 -4.38 -21.29
N ARG A 91 13.25 -4.49 -21.82
CA ARG A 91 14.33 -3.53 -21.60
C ARG A 91 13.92 -2.11 -22.01
N SER A 92 13.31 -1.96 -23.19
CA SER A 92 12.87 -0.66 -23.71
C SER A 92 11.77 -0.03 -22.83
N LYS A 93 10.76 -0.80 -22.42
CA LYS A 93 9.71 -0.29 -21.51
C LYS A 93 10.27 0.11 -20.14
N LEU A 94 11.18 -0.67 -19.59
CA LEU A 94 11.86 -0.33 -18.33
C LEU A 94 12.75 0.92 -18.45
N GLN A 95 13.39 1.14 -19.59
CA GLN A 95 14.11 2.39 -19.88
C GLN A 95 13.17 3.60 -19.93
N VAL A 96 11.97 3.45 -20.50
CA VAL A 96 10.94 4.51 -20.48
C VAL A 96 10.53 4.83 -19.05
N VAL A 97 10.28 3.82 -18.22
CA VAL A 97 9.94 4.01 -16.80
C VAL A 97 11.03 4.78 -16.05
N LEU A 98 12.30 4.37 -16.17
CA LEU A 98 13.41 5.08 -15.52
C LEU A 98 13.54 6.52 -16.02
N ALA A 99 13.41 6.73 -17.34
CA ALA A 99 13.52 8.06 -17.91
C ALA A 99 12.35 8.98 -17.50
N ALA A 100 11.12 8.46 -17.47
CA ALA A 100 9.96 9.21 -17.00
C ALA A 100 10.09 9.56 -15.50
N ARG A 101 10.59 8.62 -14.69
CA ARG A 101 10.90 8.84 -13.27
C ARG A 101 11.92 9.96 -13.08
N SER A 102 13.02 9.94 -13.83
CA SER A 102 14.03 11.00 -13.79
C SER A 102 13.45 12.35 -14.23
N PHE A 103 12.73 12.38 -15.35
CA PHE A 103 12.08 13.62 -15.82
C PHE A 103 11.09 14.20 -14.81
N ALA A 104 10.28 13.34 -14.18
CA ALA A 104 9.36 13.75 -13.12
C ALA A 104 10.09 14.42 -11.96
N ALA A 105 11.22 13.86 -11.52
CA ALA A 105 12.02 14.44 -10.45
C ALA A 105 12.73 15.73 -10.87
N ASP A 106 13.45 15.67 -11.98
CA ASP A 106 14.43 16.70 -12.36
C ASP A 106 13.78 17.90 -13.08
N SER A 107 12.69 17.67 -13.82
CA SER A 107 12.04 18.70 -14.64
C SER A 107 10.69 19.16 -14.10
N ILE A 108 9.88 18.25 -13.54
CA ILE A 108 8.57 18.59 -12.94
C ILE A 108 8.73 18.95 -11.45
N GLY A 109 9.73 18.40 -10.76
CA GLY A 109 9.96 18.62 -9.33
C GLY A 109 9.20 17.65 -8.41
N LEU A 110 8.81 16.48 -8.92
CA LEU A 110 8.09 15.46 -8.14
C LEU A 110 9.05 14.63 -7.27
N ARG A 111 8.55 14.17 -6.12
CA ARG A 111 9.31 13.34 -5.17
C ARG A 111 9.31 11.87 -5.63
N ALA A 112 10.35 11.48 -6.37
CA ALA A 112 10.48 10.11 -6.88
C ALA A 112 10.69 9.04 -5.78
N ARG A 113 11.50 9.34 -4.74
CA ARG A 113 11.89 8.39 -3.67
C ARG A 113 12.32 7.02 -4.25
N GLU A 114 11.94 5.91 -3.63
CA GLU A 114 12.23 4.55 -4.11
C GLU A 114 11.17 4.02 -5.08
N SER A 115 10.19 4.83 -5.48
CA SER A 115 9.18 4.41 -6.44
C SER A 115 9.82 4.16 -7.81
N PHE A 116 9.37 3.10 -8.47
CA PHE A 116 9.84 2.68 -9.80
C PHE A 116 11.37 2.43 -9.89
N THR A 117 12.01 1.98 -8.80
CA THR A 117 13.43 1.57 -8.82
C THR A 117 13.61 0.06 -8.98
N THR A 118 12.60 -0.74 -8.63
CA THR A 118 12.64 -2.20 -8.68
C THR A 118 11.52 -2.76 -9.56
N PHE A 119 11.78 -3.95 -10.13
CA PHE A 119 10.85 -4.69 -10.97
C PHE A 119 10.73 -6.13 -10.51
N SER A 120 9.52 -6.67 -10.53
CA SER A 120 9.22 -8.06 -10.19
C SER A 120 8.49 -8.75 -11.34
N ARG A 121 9.10 -9.81 -11.88
CA ARG A 121 8.46 -10.63 -12.92
C ARG A 121 7.47 -11.58 -12.27
N LEU A 122 6.20 -11.44 -12.63
CA LEU A 122 5.15 -12.36 -12.21
C LEU A 122 5.24 -13.66 -13.02
N GLN A 123 4.71 -14.75 -12.44
CA GLN A 123 4.62 -16.04 -13.13
C GLN A 123 3.46 -16.09 -14.13
N HIS A 124 2.53 -15.14 -14.05
CA HIS A 124 1.31 -15.10 -14.85
C HIS A 124 1.08 -13.68 -15.38
N ASP A 125 0.33 -13.57 -16.47
CA ASP A 125 0.00 -12.29 -17.13
C ASP A 125 -1.14 -11.53 -16.44
N THR A 126 -1.52 -11.95 -15.23
CA THR A 126 -2.50 -11.26 -14.39
C THR A 126 -2.05 -11.36 -12.95
N LEU A 127 -1.85 -10.21 -12.32
CA LEU A 127 -1.43 -10.12 -10.92
C LEU A 127 -2.58 -10.52 -9.98
N VAL A 128 -3.73 -9.90 -10.19
CA VAL A 128 -4.89 -10.00 -9.31
C VAL A 128 -6.16 -9.76 -10.13
N LEU A 129 -7.23 -10.48 -9.82
CA LEU A 129 -8.57 -10.13 -10.29
C LEU A 129 -9.24 -9.21 -9.27
N VAL A 130 -9.70 -8.05 -9.71
CA VAL A 130 -10.44 -7.12 -8.87
C VAL A 130 -11.93 -7.33 -9.13
N LEU A 131 -12.64 -7.60 -8.05
CA LEU A 131 -14.09 -7.73 -8.00
C LEU A 131 -14.68 -6.45 -7.42
N SER A 132 -15.56 -5.82 -8.17
CA SER A 132 -16.46 -4.77 -7.71
C SER A 132 -17.90 -5.20 -7.94
N ALA A 133 -18.81 -4.69 -7.14
CA ALA A 133 -20.23 -4.88 -7.37
C ALA A 133 -21.02 -3.64 -6.97
N ALA A 134 -22.19 -3.45 -7.57
CA ALA A 134 -23.13 -2.38 -7.25
C ALA A 134 -24.54 -2.95 -7.08
N TYR A 135 -25.40 -2.22 -6.39
CA TYR A 135 -26.83 -2.57 -6.33
C TYR A 135 -27.47 -2.35 -7.70
N ARG A 136 -28.35 -3.26 -8.13
CA ARG A 136 -29.01 -3.19 -9.45
C ARG A 136 -29.94 -1.99 -9.62
N ASP A 137 -30.47 -1.50 -8.52
CA ASP A 137 -31.53 -0.48 -8.49
C ASP A 137 -31.03 0.91 -8.09
N ARG A 138 -29.74 1.07 -7.80
CA ARG A 138 -29.17 2.35 -7.37
C ARG A 138 -27.66 2.42 -7.62
N LEU A 139 -27.16 3.63 -7.84
CA LEU A 139 -25.73 3.93 -8.00
C LEU A 139 -24.99 3.91 -6.66
N GLU A 140 -25.02 2.76 -5.97
CA GLU A 140 -24.33 2.52 -4.71
C GLU A 140 -23.45 1.26 -4.83
N ALA A 141 -22.20 1.35 -4.39
CA ALA A 141 -21.27 0.23 -4.43
C ALA A 141 -21.50 -0.75 -3.27
N PHE A 142 -21.38 -2.05 -3.56
CA PHE A 142 -21.17 -3.06 -2.54
C PHE A 142 -19.79 -2.86 -1.90
N THR A 143 -19.70 -2.95 -0.57
CA THR A 143 -18.44 -2.75 0.15
C THR A 143 -18.06 -3.97 0.99
N TRP A 144 -16.75 -4.23 1.04
CA TRP A 144 -16.16 -5.20 1.96
C TRP A 144 -15.55 -4.47 3.15
N TRP A 145 -15.71 -5.01 4.36
CA TRP A 145 -15.08 -4.45 5.56
C TRP A 145 -13.79 -5.20 5.92
N PHE A 146 -12.73 -4.46 6.21
CA PHE A 146 -11.43 -4.95 6.67
C PHE A 146 -11.03 -4.26 7.98
N PRO A 147 -10.36 -4.95 8.92
CA PRO A 147 -10.12 -4.49 10.29
C PRO A 147 -9.24 -3.24 10.44
N ILE A 148 -8.51 -2.84 9.39
CA ILE A 148 -7.63 -1.65 9.40
C ILE A 148 -8.13 -0.60 8.39
N VAL A 149 -8.47 -1.04 7.18
CA VAL A 149 -8.84 -0.16 6.06
C VAL A 149 -10.31 0.31 6.13
N GLY A 150 -11.17 -0.41 6.85
CA GLY A 150 -12.60 -0.13 6.89
C GLY A 150 -13.33 -0.67 5.65
N ARG A 151 -14.32 0.08 5.15
CA ARG A 151 -15.15 -0.32 3.99
C ARG A 151 -14.46 0.06 2.68
N VAL A 152 -14.30 -0.91 1.79
CA VAL A 152 -13.67 -0.74 0.47
C VAL A 152 -14.65 -1.22 -0.61
N PRO A 153 -14.86 -0.47 -1.72
CA PRO A 153 -15.83 -0.81 -2.77
C PRO A 153 -15.32 -1.84 -3.79
N TYR A 154 -14.23 -2.54 -3.48
CA TYR A 154 -13.66 -3.59 -4.30
C TYR A 154 -12.86 -4.59 -3.47
N LYS A 155 -12.61 -5.76 -4.05
CA LYS A 155 -11.78 -6.81 -3.45
C LYS A 155 -10.90 -7.47 -4.52
N GLY A 156 -9.58 -7.48 -4.28
CA GLY A 156 -8.62 -8.17 -5.13
C GLY A 156 -8.54 -9.67 -4.81
N PHE A 157 -8.29 -10.53 -5.79
CA PHE A 157 -8.14 -11.97 -5.63
C PHE A 157 -6.93 -12.49 -6.41
N PHE A 158 -5.96 -13.05 -5.69
CA PHE A 158 -4.83 -13.78 -6.28
C PHE A 158 -5.21 -15.20 -6.72
N ASP A 159 -6.29 -15.77 -6.16
CA ASP A 159 -6.89 -17.02 -6.61
C ASP A 159 -8.08 -16.71 -7.53
N PHE A 160 -7.94 -17.00 -8.81
CA PHE A 160 -8.95 -16.66 -9.81
C PHE A 160 -10.20 -17.55 -9.71
N GLY A 161 -10.06 -18.77 -9.18
CA GLY A 161 -11.20 -19.64 -8.87
C GLY A 161 -12.03 -19.09 -7.72
N ALA A 162 -11.37 -18.59 -6.68
CA ALA A 162 -12.02 -17.88 -5.58
C ALA A 162 -12.70 -16.59 -6.07
N ALA A 163 -12.05 -15.82 -6.96
CA ALA A 163 -12.61 -14.61 -7.54
C ALA A 163 -13.91 -14.89 -8.31
N ARG A 164 -13.90 -15.88 -9.20
CA ARG A 164 -15.09 -16.30 -9.97
C ARG A 164 -16.21 -16.82 -9.06
N THR A 165 -15.86 -17.52 -7.99
CA THR A 165 -16.85 -18.02 -7.03
C THR A 165 -17.48 -16.89 -6.23
N ALA A 166 -16.70 -15.88 -5.82
CA ALA A 166 -17.21 -14.69 -5.15
C ALA A 166 -18.10 -13.86 -6.10
N ALA A 167 -17.69 -13.68 -7.36
CA ALA A 167 -18.48 -12.99 -8.38
C ALA A 167 -19.85 -13.66 -8.59
N ARG A 168 -19.88 -14.98 -8.80
CA ARG A 168 -21.14 -15.75 -8.93
C ARG A 168 -22.01 -15.73 -7.68
N LYS A 169 -21.42 -15.51 -6.50
CA LYS A 169 -22.20 -15.35 -5.28
C LYS A 169 -22.91 -14.00 -5.29
N LEU A 170 -22.19 -12.91 -5.50
CA LEU A 170 -22.78 -11.56 -5.54
C LEU A 170 -23.82 -11.40 -6.65
N ASP A 171 -23.58 -11.99 -7.82
CA ASP A 171 -24.56 -11.98 -8.91
C ASP A 171 -25.87 -12.68 -8.51
N ARG A 172 -25.79 -13.84 -7.84
CA ARG A 172 -26.96 -14.53 -7.29
C ARG A 172 -27.63 -13.75 -6.15
N ASP A 173 -26.86 -12.99 -5.39
CA ASP A 173 -27.35 -12.13 -4.31
C ASP A 173 -28.00 -10.84 -4.86
N GLY A 174 -28.09 -10.66 -6.19
CA GLY A 174 -28.82 -9.57 -6.84
C GLY A 174 -27.98 -8.32 -7.12
N TYR A 175 -26.66 -8.43 -7.13
CA TYR A 175 -25.76 -7.34 -7.47
C TYR A 175 -25.37 -7.36 -8.95
N ASP A 176 -25.03 -6.18 -9.49
CA ASP A 176 -24.31 -6.06 -10.75
C ASP A 176 -22.82 -6.22 -10.49
N VAL A 177 -22.22 -7.22 -11.13
CA VAL A 177 -20.86 -7.65 -10.82
C VAL A 177 -19.90 -7.31 -11.94
N TYR A 178 -18.77 -6.72 -11.57
CA TYR A 178 -17.65 -6.48 -12.48
C TYR A 178 -16.39 -7.14 -11.95
N LEU A 179 -15.90 -8.16 -12.66
CA LEU A 179 -14.67 -8.89 -12.35
C LEU A 179 -13.65 -8.66 -13.47
N ARG A 180 -12.54 -8.02 -13.15
CA ARG A 180 -11.53 -7.63 -14.15
C ARG A 180 -10.10 -7.95 -13.70
N PRO A 181 -9.16 -8.20 -14.63
CA PRO A 181 -7.74 -8.15 -14.29
C PRO A 181 -7.36 -6.74 -13.85
N SER A 182 -6.51 -6.63 -12.83
CA SER A 182 -5.79 -5.40 -12.54
C SER A 182 -4.33 -5.56 -12.96
N PRO A 183 -3.81 -4.67 -13.83
CA PRO A 183 -2.44 -4.74 -14.32
C PRO A 183 -1.41 -4.35 -13.24
N ALA A 184 -1.86 -3.68 -12.18
CA ALA A 184 -1.03 -3.29 -11.04
C ALA A 184 -1.76 -3.56 -9.72
N PHE A 185 -0.98 -3.79 -8.67
CA PHE A 185 -1.40 -3.67 -7.29
C PHE A 185 -0.68 -2.41 -6.81
N SER A 186 -1.35 -1.27 -6.93
CA SER A 186 -0.87 -0.04 -6.29
C SER A 186 -1.62 0.06 -4.97
N THR A 187 -0.90 0.01 -3.85
CA THR A 187 -1.47 0.27 -2.52
C THR A 187 -1.82 1.75 -2.34
N LEU A 188 -2.40 2.41 -3.35
CA LEU A 188 -2.70 3.84 -3.37
C LEU A 188 -1.47 4.72 -3.08
N GLY A 189 -0.28 4.36 -3.58
CA GLY A 189 0.96 5.13 -3.37
C GLY A 189 1.56 5.07 -1.96
N TRP A 190 1.02 4.25 -1.04
CA TRP A 190 1.53 4.14 0.34
C TRP A 190 2.79 3.26 0.49
N PHE A 191 3.05 2.36 -0.48
CA PHE A 191 4.19 1.45 -0.46
C PHE A 191 5.06 1.60 -1.72
N ASN A 192 6.37 1.37 -1.55
CA ASN A 192 7.35 1.32 -2.64
C ASN A 192 7.25 -0.03 -3.36
N ASP A 193 6.09 -0.32 -3.94
CA ASP A 193 5.85 -1.60 -4.59
C ASP A 193 6.69 -1.70 -5.88
N PRO A 194 7.28 -2.87 -6.17
CA PRO A 194 8.04 -3.06 -7.40
C PRO A 194 7.11 -2.94 -8.61
N LEU A 195 7.61 -2.37 -9.70
CA LEU A 195 6.92 -2.43 -10.99
C LEU A 195 6.74 -3.90 -11.38
N VAL A 196 5.52 -4.33 -11.68
CA VAL A 196 5.24 -5.73 -12.03
C VAL A 196 5.22 -5.94 -13.54
N SER A 197 5.51 -7.17 -13.99
CA SER A 197 5.54 -7.49 -15.42
C SER A 197 4.23 -7.20 -16.17
N THR A 198 3.08 -7.27 -15.50
CA THR A 198 1.78 -6.95 -16.09
C THR A 198 1.62 -5.47 -16.41
N SER A 199 2.28 -4.57 -15.67
CA SER A 199 2.32 -3.15 -16.00
C SER A 199 3.02 -2.90 -17.34
N LEU A 200 3.96 -3.77 -17.72
CA LEU A 200 4.66 -3.67 -19.01
C LEU A 200 3.79 -4.12 -20.20
N ASN A 201 2.53 -4.49 -20.00
CA ASN A 201 1.59 -4.67 -21.13
C ASN A 201 1.15 -3.32 -21.70
N ALA A 202 1.14 -2.26 -20.88
CA ALA A 202 0.87 -0.88 -21.33
C ALA A 202 1.94 -0.40 -22.33
N ASP A 203 1.56 0.51 -23.22
CA ASP A 203 2.51 1.14 -24.12
C ASP A 203 3.40 2.18 -23.41
N SER A 204 4.35 2.76 -24.13
CA SER A 204 5.29 3.72 -23.55
C SER A 204 4.61 5.02 -23.08
N LEU A 205 3.51 5.43 -23.71
CA LEU A 205 2.80 6.66 -23.39
C LEU A 205 2.05 6.51 -22.07
N ASP A 206 1.36 5.38 -21.91
CA ASP A 206 0.65 5.02 -20.68
C ASP A 206 1.62 4.76 -19.53
N LEU A 207 2.76 4.11 -19.79
CA LEU A 207 3.80 3.92 -18.78
C LEU A 207 4.35 5.26 -18.26
N ALA A 208 4.65 6.20 -19.15
CA ALA A 208 5.15 7.52 -18.76
C ALA A 208 4.09 8.30 -17.96
N ASN A 209 2.83 8.30 -18.41
CA ASN A 209 1.71 8.91 -17.70
C ASN A 209 1.57 8.30 -16.29
N THR A 210 1.51 6.97 -16.19
CA THR A 210 1.36 6.25 -14.91
C THR A 210 2.50 6.57 -13.94
N VAL A 211 3.75 6.57 -14.39
CA VAL A 211 4.89 6.90 -13.53
C VAL A 211 4.74 8.31 -12.96
N ILE A 212 4.41 9.29 -13.80
CA ILE A 212 4.28 10.69 -13.37
C ILE A 212 3.05 10.88 -12.46
N HIS A 213 1.93 10.23 -12.76
CA HIS A 213 0.72 10.22 -11.95
C HIS A 213 1.03 9.72 -10.52
N GLU A 214 1.63 8.54 -10.39
CA GLU A 214 1.93 7.95 -9.09
C GLU A 214 2.97 8.76 -8.29
N LEU A 215 3.97 9.34 -8.97
CA LEU A 215 4.91 10.27 -8.32
C LEU A 215 4.27 11.58 -7.87
N THR A 216 3.11 11.94 -8.43
CA THR A 216 2.32 13.09 -7.96
C THR A 216 1.77 12.80 -6.57
N HIS A 217 1.25 11.59 -6.32
CA HIS A 217 0.79 11.18 -4.98
C HIS A 217 1.91 11.19 -3.94
N ASN A 218 3.14 10.82 -4.31
CA ASN A 218 4.30 10.94 -3.41
C ASN A 218 4.63 12.38 -3.03
N THR A 219 4.29 13.32 -3.92
CA THR A 219 4.63 14.73 -3.77
C THR A 219 3.54 15.47 -3.00
N PHE A 220 2.29 15.20 -3.33
CA PHE A 220 1.12 15.89 -2.80
C PHE A 220 -0.05 14.92 -2.59
N PHE A 221 -0.66 15.00 -1.41
CA PHE A 221 -1.89 14.28 -1.08
C PHE A 221 -2.71 15.11 -0.07
N ALA A 222 -3.91 15.53 -0.45
CA ALA A 222 -4.84 16.21 0.43
C ALA A 222 -5.72 15.19 1.18
N SER A 223 -5.61 15.16 2.51
CA SER A 223 -6.35 14.22 3.35
C SER A 223 -7.86 14.39 3.18
N GLY A 224 -8.58 13.28 2.99
CA GLY A 224 -10.04 13.25 2.81
C GLY A 224 -10.55 13.72 1.44
N GLN A 225 -9.67 14.16 0.53
CA GLN A 225 -10.03 14.76 -0.76
C GLN A 225 -9.72 13.83 -1.93
N ALA A 226 -10.27 12.61 -1.91
CA ALA A 226 -9.95 11.58 -2.90
C ALA A 226 -10.16 12.05 -4.36
N MET A 227 -11.32 12.64 -4.67
CA MET A 227 -11.61 13.13 -6.02
C MET A 227 -10.59 14.17 -6.51
N PHE A 228 -10.18 15.10 -5.62
CA PHE A 228 -9.17 16.09 -5.95
C PHE A 228 -7.80 15.46 -6.17
N ASN A 229 -7.37 14.54 -5.30
CA ASN A 229 -6.08 13.88 -5.41
C ASN A 229 -5.94 13.12 -6.73
N GLU A 230 -6.97 12.34 -7.11
CA GLU A 230 -6.99 11.62 -8.39
C GLU A 230 -7.03 12.57 -9.58
N SER A 231 -7.87 13.61 -9.53
CA SER A 231 -7.98 14.59 -10.63
C SER A 231 -6.67 15.36 -10.83
N PHE A 232 -6.00 15.73 -9.74
CA PHE A 232 -4.71 16.40 -9.80
C PHE A 232 -3.61 15.47 -10.34
N ALA A 233 -3.55 14.23 -9.88
CA ALA A 233 -2.60 13.24 -10.40
C ALA A 233 -2.84 12.92 -11.89
N ASN A 234 -4.10 12.82 -12.34
CA ASN A 234 -4.46 12.67 -13.75
C ASN A 234 -3.97 13.85 -14.60
N PHE A 235 -4.20 15.08 -14.11
CA PHE A 235 -3.71 16.27 -14.80
C PHE A 235 -2.18 16.29 -14.92
N VAL A 236 -1.47 16.04 -13.81
CA VAL A 236 0.00 16.05 -13.80
C VAL A 236 0.56 14.90 -14.63
N GLY A 237 -0.03 13.71 -14.55
CA GLY A 237 0.34 12.55 -15.36
C GLY A 237 0.18 12.79 -16.86
N GLY A 238 -1.00 13.23 -17.29
CA GLY A 238 -1.29 13.50 -18.70
C GLY A 238 -0.41 14.60 -19.29
N ARG A 239 -0.33 15.76 -18.63
CA ARG A 239 0.52 16.88 -19.09
C ARG A 239 2.01 16.59 -18.98
N GLY A 240 2.42 15.96 -17.88
CA GLY A 240 3.80 15.58 -17.65
C GLY A 240 4.30 14.55 -18.66
N SER A 241 3.45 13.59 -19.07
CA SER A 241 3.78 12.61 -20.11
C SER A 241 4.05 13.31 -21.45
N ALA A 242 3.18 14.22 -21.88
CA ALA A 242 3.39 14.98 -23.10
C ALA A 242 4.68 15.82 -23.03
N TRP A 243 4.97 16.47 -21.88
CA TRP A 243 6.22 17.22 -21.68
C TRP A 243 7.45 16.32 -21.72
N PHE A 244 7.37 15.12 -21.15
CA PHE A 244 8.42 14.12 -21.18
C PHE A 244 8.76 13.70 -22.63
N PHE A 245 7.78 13.42 -23.47
CA PHE A 245 8.06 13.07 -24.87
C PHE A 245 8.59 14.26 -25.68
N ARG A 246 8.14 15.49 -25.41
CA ARG A 246 8.71 16.70 -26.02
C ARG A 246 10.18 16.90 -25.68
N SER A 247 10.54 16.74 -24.40
CA SER A 247 11.93 16.91 -23.95
C SER A 247 12.88 15.88 -24.57
N ARG A 248 12.34 14.76 -25.06
CA ARG A 248 13.09 13.71 -25.76
C ARG A 248 13.08 13.85 -27.28
N GLY A 249 12.55 14.94 -27.83
CA GLY A 249 12.46 15.15 -29.28
C GLY A 249 11.50 14.18 -29.97
N GLN A 250 10.44 13.74 -29.28
CA GLN A 250 9.43 12.81 -29.81
C GLN A 250 8.09 13.52 -29.98
N PRO A 251 7.95 14.46 -30.95
CA PRO A 251 6.76 15.30 -31.09
C PRO A 251 5.49 14.48 -31.34
N ASN A 252 5.54 13.45 -32.19
CA ASN A 252 4.38 12.60 -32.48
C ASN A 252 3.86 11.90 -31.21
N ALA A 253 4.76 11.36 -30.38
CA ALA A 253 4.38 10.71 -29.11
C ALA A 253 3.82 11.74 -28.10
N ALA A 254 4.37 12.95 -28.09
CA ALA A 254 3.85 14.02 -27.25
C ALA A 254 2.45 14.49 -27.68
N ASP A 255 2.21 14.59 -28.99
CA ASP A 255 0.91 14.99 -29.53
C ASP A 255 -0.14 13.90 -29.28
N GLU A 256 0.24 12.63 -29.39
CA GLU A 256 -0.63 11.50 -29.00
C GLU A 256 -0.91 11.50 -27.49
N ALA A 257 0.09 11.76 -26.64
CA ALA A 257 -0.12 11.90 -25.19
C ALA A 257 -1.08 13.06 -24.85
N ASP A 258 -0.97 14.19 -25.57
CA ASP A 258 -1.89 15.32 -25.41
C ASP A 258 -3.30 15.01 -25.92
N ALA A 259 -3.43 14.20 -26.98
CA ALA A 259 -4.71 13.72 -27.47
C ALA A 259 -5.40 12.81 -26.44
N ARG A 260 -4.66 11.85 -25.85
CA ARG A 260 -5.19 10.98 -24.77
C ARG A 260 -5.67 11.79 -23.56
N TRP A 261 -4.93 12.82 -23.16
CA TRP A 261 -5.40 13.76 -22.13
C TRP A 261 -6.66 14.53 -22.56
N GLY A 262 -6.77 14.85 -23.85
CA GLY A 262 -7.99 15.40 -24.44
C GLY A 262 -9.21 14.48 -24.26
N ASP A 263 -9.02 13.18 -24.49
CA ASP A 263 -10.04 12.15 -24.32
C ASP A 263 -10.44 11.98 -22.85
N ASP A 264 -9.47 11.99 -21.93
CA ASP A 264 -9.74 11.94 -20.48
C ASP A 264 -10.65 13.10 -20.04
N LYS A 265 -10.38 14.32 -20.53
CA LYS A 265 -11.26 15.50 -20.26
C LYS A 265 -12.63 15.38 -20.90
N LEU A 266 -12.74 14.74 -22.07
CA LEU A 266 -14.03 14.50 -22.71
C LEU A 266 -14.86 13.51 -21.90
N MET A 267 -14.23 12.43 -21.43
CA MET A 267 -14.85 11.44 -20.56
C MET A 267 -15.24 12.05 -19.21
N ALA A 268 -14.37 12.87 -18.60
CA ALA A 268 -14.68 13.57 -17.35
C ALA A 268 -15.93 14.46 -17.48
N ARG A 269 -16.04 15.24 -18.56
CA ARG A 269 -17.24 16.07 -18.85
C ARG A 269 -18.49 15.22 -19.10
N PHE A 270 -18.34 14.03 -19.67
CA PHE A 270 -19.45 13.11 -19.82
C PHE A 270 -19.95 12.63 -18.46
N TRP A 271 -19.05 12.20 -17.57
CA TRP A 271 -19.42 11.77 -16.22
C TRP A 271 -20.01 12.90 -15.38
N GLU A 272 -19.42 14.10 -15.41
CA GLU A 272 -19.93 15.26 -14.68
C GLU A 272 -21.41 15.55 -15.01
N ARG A 273 -21.81 15.42 -16.29
CA ARG A 273 -23.21 15.58 -16.72
C ARG A 273 -24.16 14.45 -16.30
N LEU A 274 -23.65 13.30 -15.91
CA LEU A 274 -24.46 12.17 -15.45
C LEU A 274 -24.71 12.21 -13.94
N TYR A 275 -23.80 12.83 -13.18
CA TYR A 275 -23.84 12.87 -11.72
C TYR A 275 -24.37 14.20 -11.14
N HIS A 276 -24.76 15.14 -12.01
CA HIS A 276 -25.38 16.43 -11.64
C HIS A 276 -26.73 16.63 -12.34
#